data_AF-A0A2M7Z1I6-F1
#
_entry.id   AF-A0A2M7Z1I6-F1
#
_cell.length_a   1.000
_cell.length_b   1.000
_cell.length_c   1.000
_cell.angle_alpha   90.00
_cell.angle_beta   90.00
_cell.angle_gamma   90.00
#
_symmetry.space_group_name_H-M   'P 1'
#
loop_
_entity.id
_entity.type
_entity.pdbx_description
1 polymer ?
#
loop_
_entity_poly.entity_id
_entity_poly.type
_entity_poly.pdbx_seq_one_letter_code
_entity_poly.pdbx_strand_id
1 'polypeptide(L)'
;MELLSSETLHDSLQVSPRQSDIIGIIQIGITTAHMQQALNQTVWHIGLLTVGIILVGILLTILSANRIVTPLRRLAEASQQIAEGDLAVTVTAGTQDEVGQLSTSINRMARALQQREEAISSYV
;
A
#
# COMPACT_ATOMS: atom_id res chain seq x y z
N MET A 1 -48.62 -4.29 -93.71
CA MET A 1 -48.18 -2.88 -93.76
C MET A 1 -47.42 -2.66 -92.46
N GLU A 2 -46.09 -2.51 -92.58
CA GLU A 2 -45.07 -2.08 -91.59
C GLU A 2 -45.25 -2.53 -90.12
N LEU A 3 -44.54 -3.54 -89.59
CA LEU A 3 -43.09 -3.55 -89.27
C LEU A 3 -42.54 -2.20 -88.83
N LEU A 4 -42.41 -2.03 -87.50
CA LEU A 4 -41.47 -1.21 -86.71
C LEU A 4 -41.97 -1.37 -85.25
N SER A 5 -41.22 -1.75 -84.23
CA SER A 5 -39.81 -2.03 -84.08
C SER A 5 -39.69 -2.67 -82.69
N SER A 6 -39.12 -3.87 -82.64
CA SER A 6 -38.54 -4.40 -81.42
C SER A 6 -37.21 -3.68 -81.19
N GLU A 7 -37.20 -2.65 -80.34
CA GLU A 7 -35.96 -2.05 -79.84
C GLU A 7 -35.76 -2.44 -78.36
N THR A 8 -34.96 -3.50 -78.22
CA THR A 8 -33.82 -3.63 -77.30
C THR A 8 -33.80 -2.81 -76.00
N LEU A 9 -33.90 -3.55 -74.89
CA LEU A 9 -33.05 -3.49 -73.69
C LEU A 9 -32.04 -2.33 -73.64
N HIS A 10 -32.26 -1.37 -72.75
CA HIS A 10 -31.25 -0.69 -71.91
C HIS A 10 -32.01 -0.29 -70.63
N ASP A 11 -31.89 -1.08 -69.57
CA ASP A 11 -31.06 -0.70 -68.44
C ASP A 11 -31.08 0.81 -68.17
N SER A 12 -32.03 1.22 -67.34
CA SER A 12 -31.70 2.18 -66.30
C SER A 12 -32.48 1.75 -65.07
N LEU A 13 -31.80 0.97 -64.24
CA LEU A 13 -31.96 1.02 -62.79
C LEU A 13 -32.05 2.49 -62.35
N GLN A 14 -33.24 3.06 -62.32
CA GLN A 14 -33.50 4.24 -61.52
C GLN A 14 -33.56 3.76 -60.07
N VAL A 15 -32.37 3.53 -59.50
CA VAL A 15 -32.18 3.52 -58.04
C VAL A 15 -32.58 4.92 -57.59
N SER A 16 -33.84 5.09 -57.24
CA SER A 16 -34.29 6.28 -56.54
C SER A 16 -33.55 6.30 -55.21
N PRO A 17 -32.64 7.25 -54.94
CA PRO A 17 -31.97 7.33 -53.65
C PRO A 17 -32.92 8.06 -52.72
N ARG A 18 -34.03 7.41 -52.37
CA ARG A 18 -34.98 7.99 -51.43
C ARG A 18 -35.74 6.90 -50.75
N GLN A 19 -35.09 6.38 -49.72
CA GLN A 19 -35.63 6.29 -48.37
C GLN A 19 -34.57 5.46 -47.64
N SER A 20 -33.57 6.13 -47.04
CA SER A 20 -32.96 5.54 -45.86
C SER A 20 -34.02 5.56 -44.75
N ASP A 21 -35.10 4.78 -44.93
CA ASP A 21 -35.94 4.38 -43.83
C ASP A 21 -35.07 3.41 -43.06
N ILE A 22 -34.45 3.97 -42.03
CA ILE A 22 -33.69 3.28 -41.02
C ILE A 22 -34.48 2.02 -40.64
N ILE A 23 -34.01 0.84 -41.05
CA ILE A 23 -34.69 -0.46 -40.82
C ILE A 23 -34.49 -0.92 -39.36
N GLY A 24 -34.51 0.01 -38.42
CA GLY A 24 -34.41 -0.25 -36.99
C GLY A 24 -33.06 0.13 -36.37
N ILE A 25 -33.15 0.71 -35.19
CA ILE A 25 -32.04 0.92 -34.28
C ILE A 25 -31.84 -0.37 -33.49
N ILE A 26 -30.71 -1.05 -33.67
CA ILE A 26 -30.33 -2.17 -32.80
C ILE A 26 -29.79 -1.57 -31.50
N GLN A 27 -30.65 -1.44 -30.51
CA GLN A 27 -30.23 -1.08 -29.17
C GLN A 27 -29.76 -2.35 -28.45
N ILE A 28 -28.45 -2.60 -28.45
CA ILE A 28 -27.86 -3.66 -27.63
C ILE A 28 -27.90 -3.20 -26.18
N GLY A 29 -28.99 -3.51 -25.49
CA GLY A 29 -29.01 -3.48 -24.04
C GLY A 29 -28.14 -4.62 -23.55
N ILE A 30 -26.86 -4.35 -23.25
CA ILE A 30 -26.08 -5.26 -22.41
C ILE A 30 -26.90 -5.47 -21.14
N THR A 31 -27.37 -6.70 -20.95
CA THR A 31 -28.23 -7.09 -19.85
C THR A 31 -27.49 -6.82 -18.54
N THR A 32 -27.79 -5.67 -17.91
CA THR A 32 -27.12 -5.18 -16.70
C THR A 32 -27.29 -6.11 -15.51
N ALA A 33 -28.25 -7.05 -15.58
CA ALA A 33 -28.52 -8.05 -14.55
C ALA A 33 -27.39 -9.07 -14.36
N HIS A 34 -26.60 -9.40 -15.39
CA HIS A 34 -25.42 -10.26 -15.24
C HIS A 34 -24.14 -9.48 -14.90
N MET A 35 -24.12 -8.17 -15.20
CA MET A 35 -23.03 -7.28 -14.81
C MET A 35 -23.04 -7.03 -13.29
N GLN A 36 -24.22 -6.89 -12.68
CA GLN A 36 -24.33 -6.51 -11.26
C GLN A 36 -23.75 -7.56 -10.30
N GLN A 37 -23.86 -8.85 -10.65
CA GLN A 37 -23.28 -9.94 -9.84
C GLN A 37 -21.76 -9.99 -9.96
N ALA A 38 -21.20 -9.81 -11.17
CA ALA A 38 -19.76 -9.71 -11.38
C ALA A 38 -19.14 -8.49 -10.68
N LEU A 39 -19.87 -7.37 -10.65
CA LEU A 39 -19.44 -6.15 -9.95
C LEU A 39 -19.44 -6.32 -8.43
N ASN A 40 -20.50 -6.89 -7.83
CA ASN A 40 -20.56 -7.07 -6.38
C ASN A 40 -19.47 -8.04 -5.87
N GLN A 41 -19.20 -9.12 -6.61
CA GLN A 41 -18.12 -10.03 -6.24
C GLN A 41 -16.77 -9.31 -6.27
N THR A 42 -16.51 -8.49 -7.30
CA THR A 42 -15.27 -7.71 -7.41
C THR A 42 -15.14 -6.69 -6.27
N VAL A 43 -16.21 -5.96 -5.96
CA VAL A 43 -16.25 -4.98 -4.85
C VAL A 43 -15.98 -5.65 -3.51
N TRP A 44 -16.51 -6.85 -3.26
CA TRP A 44 -16.23 -7.59 -2.03
C TRP A 44 -14.76 -8.01 -1.92
N HIS A 45 -14.14 -8.50 -3.00
CA HIS A 45 -12.72 -8.86 -2.99
C HIS A 45 -11.83 -7.63 -2.74
N ILE A 46 -12.13 -6.50 -3.40
CA ILE A 46 -11.42 -5.24 -3.18
C ILE A 46 -11.58 -4.79 -1.72
N GLY A 47 -12.81 -4.79 -1.19
CA GLY A 47 -13.07 -4.42 0.20
C GLY A 47 -12.28 -5.27 1.19
N LEU A 48 -12.24 -6.60 0.97
CA LEU A 48 -11.49 -7.53 1.82
C LEU A 48 -9.98 -7.29 1.71
N LEU A 49 -9.45 -7.05 0.51
CA LEU A 49 -8.05 -6.68 0.31
C LEU A 49 -7.70 -5.36 0.98
N THR A 50 -8.55 -4.33 0.86
CA THR A 50 -8.34 -3.03 1.50
C THR A 50 -8.29 -3.16 3.01
N VAL A 51 -9.25 -3.88 3.61
CA VAL A 51 -9.25 -4.15 5.05
C VAL A 51 -7.99 -4.93 5.44
N GLY A 52 -7.59 -5.95 4.67
CA GLY A 52 -6.37 -6.70 4.90
C GLY A 52 -5.12 -5.82 4.92
N ILE A 53 -4.96 -4.92 3.94
CA ILE A 53 -3.84 -3.98 3.88
C ILE A 53 -3.83 -3.04 5.09
N ILE A 54 -4.99 -2.51 5.48
CA ILE A 54 -5.10 -1.64 6.66
C ILE A 54 -4.68 -2.40 7.92
N LEU A 55 -5.15 -3.63 8.12
CA LEU A 55 -4.80 -4.45 9.27
C LEU A 55 -3.31 -4.76 9.33
N VAL A 56 -2.70 -5.12 8.19
CA VAL A 56 -1.25 -5.34 8.09
C VAL A 56 -0.50 -4.05 8.41
N GLY A 57 -0.95 -2.91 7.89
CA GLY A 57 -0.37 -1.61 8.19
C GLY A 57 -0.38 -1.29 9.69
N ILE A 58 -1.53 -1.44 10.35
CA ILE A 58 -1.68 -1.23 11.79
C ILE A 58 -0.74 -2.17 12.57
N LEU A 59 -0.71 -3.45 12.19
CA LEU A 59 0.16 -4.44 12.84
C LEU A 59 1.65 -4.06 12.72
N LEU A 60 2.09 -3.66 11.52
CA LEU A 60 3.47 -3.22 11.29
C LEU A 60 3.80 -1.93 12.06
N THR A 61 2.87 -0.99 12.16
CA THR A 61 3.04 0.22 12.97
C THR A 61 3.24 -0.11 14.44
N ILE A 62 2.39 -0.97 15.01
CA ILE A 62 2.50 -1.39 16.42
C ILE A 62 3.81 -2.15 16.66
N LEU A 63 4.19 -3.05 15.76
CA LEU A 63 5.46 -3.78 15.87
C LEU A 63 6.66 -2.84 15.81
N SER A 64 6.68 -1.91 14.87
CA SER A 64 7.76 -0.90 14.73
C SER A 64 7.84 0.00 15.97
N ALA A 65 6.70 0.46 16.49
CA ALA A 65 6.65 1.28 17.69
C ALA A 65 7.24 0.56 18.91
N ASN A 66 6.96 -0.73 19.06
CA ASN A 66 7.40 -1.51 20.22
C ASN A 66 8.83 -2.03 20.11
N ARG A 67 9.29 -2.39 18.90
CA ARG A 67 10.64 -2.97 18.69
C ARG A 67 11.72 -1.95 18.37
N ILE A 68 11.36 -0.80 17.81
CA ILE A 68 12.34 0.20 17.35
C ILE A 68 12.14 1.52 18.10
N VAL A 69 10.97 2.14 17.97
CA VAL A 69 10.76 3.52 18.46
C VAL A 69 10.87 3.60 19.99
N THR A 70 10.19 2.70 20.71
CA THR A 70 10.18 2.72 22.18
C THR A 70 11.57 2.43 22.77
N PRO A 71 12.31 1.39 22.32
CA PRO A 71 13.68 1.18 22.78
C PRO A 71 14.64 2.33 22.42
N LEU A 72 14.54 2.92 21.22
CA LEU A 72 15.37 4.07 20.84
C LEU A 72 15.15 5.28 21.75
N ARG A 73 13.90 5.56 22.10
CA ARG A 73 13.58 6.64 23.05
C ARG A 73 14.19 6.38 24.43
N ARG A 74 14.11 5.14 24.93
CA ARG A 74 14.74 4.74 26.21
C ARG A 74 16.26 4.87 26.16
N LEU A 75 16.88 4.53 25.03
CA LEU A 75 18.32 4.71 24.83
C LEU A 75 18.72 6.18 24.85
N ALA A 76 17.94 7.04 24.21
CA ALA A 76 18.16 8.49 24.23
C ALA A 76 18.03 9.05 25.65
N GLU A 77 16.99 8.65 26.40
CA GLU A 77 16.78 9.06 27.79
C GLU A 77 17.92 8.57 28.70
N ALA A 78 18.37 7.32 28.57
CA ALA A 78 19.50 6.80 29.33
C ALA A 78 20.82 7.51 28.99
N SER A 79 21.04 7.82 27.70
CA SER A 79 22.22 8.59 27.30
C SER A 79 22.24 9.98 27.92
N GLN A 80 21.07 10.63 28.07
CA GLN A 80 20.95 11.92 28.74
C GLN A 80 21.27 11.79 30.24
N GLN A 81 20.75 10.77 30.92
CA GLN A 81 21.04 10.51 32.33
C GLN A 81 22.53 10.26 32.58
N ILE A 82 23.19 9.48 31.72
CA ILE A 82 24.65 9.26 31.78
C ILE A 82 25.41 10.58 31.61
N ALA A 83 24.97 11.45 30.69
CA ALA A 83 25.59 12.75 30.47
C ALA A 83 25.42 13.71 31.67
N GLU A 84 24.35 13.52 32.45
CA GLU A 84 24.07 14.26 33.68
C GLU A 84 24.80 13.67 34.91
N GLY A 85 25.52 12.55 34.75
CA GLY A 85 26.30 11.91 35.80
C GLY A 85 25.62 10.74 36.49
N ASP A 86 24.39 10.37 36.11
CA ASP A 86 23.75 9.14 36.58
C ASP A 86 24.25 7.93 35.79
N LEU A 87 25.28 7.29 36.33
CA LEU A 87 25.92 6.11 35.73
C LEU A 87 25.27 4.79 36.15
N ALA A 88 24.30 4.82 37.06
CA ALA A 88 23.59 3.63 37.52
C ALA A 88 22.48 3.19 36.54
N VAL A 89 22.15 4.02 35.54
CA VAL A 89 21.14 3.70 34.54
C VAL A 89 21.52 2.45 33.73
N THR A 90 20.56 1.56 33.54
CA THR A 90 20.71 0.35 32.73
C THR A 90 19.57 0.22 31.74
N VAL A 91 19.90 0.09 30.46
CA VAL A 91 18.92 -0.13 29.39
C VAL A 91 18.75 -1.62 29.14
N THR A 92 17.53 -2.14 29.24
CA THR A 92 17.25 -3.56 28.94
C THR A 92 17.30 -3.80 27.44
N ALA A 93 18.14 -4.72 26.98
CA ALA A 93 18.16 -5.18 25.59
C ALA A 93 16.93 -6.08 25.33
N GLY A 94 15.83 -5.47 24.89
CA GLY A 94 14.57 -6.18 24.62
C GLY A 94 14.53 -6.90 23.26
N THR A 95 15.54 -6.70 22.42
CA THR A 95 15.63 -7.22 21.05
C THR A 95 17.01 -7.83 20.80
N GLN A 96 17.10 -8.78 19.85
CA GLN A 96 18.35 -9.45 19.45
C GLN A 96 18.91 -8.89 18.12
N ASP A 97 18.57 -7.64 17.81
CA ASP A 97 18.93 -6.92 16.59
C ASP A 97 19.94 -5.80 16.91
N GLU A 98 20.15 -4.88 15.96
CA GLU A 98 21.04 -3.73 16.09
C GLU A 98 20.67 -2.84 17.29
N VAL A 99 19.38 -2.75 17.63
CA VAL A 99 18.89 -1.96 18.78
C VAL A 99 19.29 -2.62 20.10
N GLY A 100 19.25 -3.95 20.16
CA GLY A 100 19.76 -4.72 21.30
C GLY A 100 21.28 -4.60 21.48
N GLN A 101 22.02 -4.63 20.37
CA GLN A 101 23.47 -4.40 20.38
C GLN A 101 23.82 -2.99 20.86
N LEU A 102 23.08 -1.97 20.40
CA LEU A 102 23.26 -0.60 20.86
C LEU A 102 22.96 -0.45 22.36
N SER A 103 21.91 -1.09 22.86
CA SER A 103 21.59 -1.12 24.29
C SER A 103 22.73 -1.70 25.13
N THR A 104 23.34 -2.78 24.65
CA THR A 104 24.49 -3.40 25.30
C THR A 104 25.71 -2.46 25.30
N SER A 105 25.93 -1.74 24.20
CA SER A 105 27.03 -0.78 24.08
C SER A 105 26.89 0.42 25.02
N ILE A 106 25.69 0.99 25.14
CA ILE A 106 25.41 2.08 26.11
C ILE A 106 25.65 1.61 27.55
N ASN A 107 25.15 0.43 27.93
CA ASN A 107 25.37 -0.10 29.27
C ASN A 107 26.85 -0.31 29.58
N ARG A 108 27.63 -0.77 28.60
CA ARG A 108 29.08 -0.95 28.75
C ARG A 108 29.78 0.38 28.97
N MET A 109 29.37 1.42 28.24
CA MET A 109 29.88 2.78 28.41
C MET A 109 29.58 3.32 29.81
N ALA A 110 28.33 3.21 30.28
CA ALA A 110 27.93 3.63 31.62
C ALA A 110 28.79 2.96 32.72
N ARG A 111 28.95 1.62 32.63
CA ARG A 111 29.80 0.86 33.58
C ARG A 111 31.26 1.28 33.52
N ALA A 112 31.81 1.52 32.33
CA ALA A 112 33.20 1.94 32.18
C ALA A 112 33.45 3.33 32.79
N LEU A 113 32.48 4.25 32.65
CA LEU A 113 32.52 5.54 33.31
C LEU A 113 32.45 5.39 34.83
N GLN A 114 31.53 4.56 35.34
CA GLN A 114 31.35 4.33 36.77
C GLN A 114 32.62 3.77 37.41
N GLN A 115 33.22 2.76 36.80
CA GLN A 115 34.47 2.16 37.26
C GLN A 115 35.62 3.18 37.29
N ARG A 116 35.67 4.09 36.30
CA ARG A 116 36.68 5.12 36.24
C ARG A 116 36.50 6.14 37.36
N GLU A 117 35.26 6.51 37.68
CA GLU A 117 34.96 7.45 38.76
C GLU A 117 35.28 6.84 40.13
N GLU A 118 34.87 5.60 40.37
CA GLU A 118 35.20 4.84 41.60
C GLU A 118 36.72 4.71 41.79
N ALA A 119 37.45 4.42 40.71
CA ALA A 119 38.90 4.35 40.76
C ALA A 119 39.52 5.70 41.18
N ILE A 120 39.05 6.83 40.64
CA ILE A 120 39.55 8.15 41.00
C ILE A 120 39.25 8.48 42.47
N SER A 121 38.03 8.20 42.94
CA SER A 121 37.63 8.45 44.33
C SER A 121 38.40 7.59 45.33
N SER A 122 38.90 6.41 44.94
CA SER A 122 39.69 5.54 45.83
C SER A 122 41.12 6.03 46.11
N TYR A 123 41.61 7.02 45.34
CA TYR A 123 42.95 7.60 45.48
C TYR A 123 42.98 8.88 46.32
N VAL A 124 41.83 9.42 46.75
CA VAL A 124 41.69 10.61 47.59
C VAL A 124 41.36 10.20 49.02
#